data_AF-A0A9R0T060-F1
#
_entry.id   AF-A0A9R0T060-F1
#
_cell.length_a   1.000
_cell.length_b   1.000
_cell.length_c   1.000
_cell.angle_alpha   90.00
_cell.angle_beta   90.00
_cell.angle_gamma   90.00
#
_symmetry.space_group_name_H-M   'P 1'
#
loop_
_entity.id
_entity.type
_entity.pdbx_description
1 polymer ?
#
loop_
_entity_poly.entity_id
_entity_poly.type
_entity_poly.pdbx_seq_one_letter_code
_entity_poly.pdbx_strand_id
1 'polypeptide(L)'
;MAAVLTRPTPGTVQCFGRKKTAVAVAYCKPGRGLIKVNGAPIELIRPEMLRLKAFEPILLAGRSRFKDIDRTLLVADPRRCEPKKFGGRGARARFQKSYR
;
A
#
# COMPACT_ATOMS: atom_id res chain seq x y z
N MET A 1 13.98 20.05 18.69
CA MET A 1 12.64 19.49 18.40
C MET A 1 12.73 17.97 18.52
N ALA A 2 12.02 17.38 19.48
CA ALA A 2 12.26 16.03 19.96
C ALA A 2 11.92 14.95 18.93
N ALA A 3 12.89 14.09 18.61
CA ALA A 3 12.64 12.82 17.95
C ALA A 3 12.03 11.85 18.98
N VAL A 4 10.70 11.71 18.96
CA VAL A 4 10.01 10.70 19.78
C VAL A 4 10.33 9.33 19.18
N LEU A 5 11.30 8.62 19.77
CA LEU A 5 11.45 7.19 19.59
C LEU A 5 10.21 6.51 20.21
N THR A 6 9.18 6.27 19.40
CA THR A 6 8.01 5.51 19.82
C THR A 6 8.44 4.06 20.06
N ARG A 7 8.71 3.71 21.33
CA ARG A 7 8.81 2.31 21.75
C ARG A 7 7.49 1.63 21.38
N PRO A 8 7.48 0.46 20.70
CA PRO A 8 6.24 -0.24 20.43
C PRO A 8 5.60 -0.62 21.77
N THR A 9 4.36 -0.21 22.00
CA THR A 9 3.60 -0.62 23.18
C THR A 9 3.45 -2.14 23.18
N PRO A 10 3.59 -2.82 24.34
CA PRO A 10 3.44 -4.27 24.41
C PRO A 10 2.06 -4.68 23.86
N GLY A 11 2.04 -5.62 22.92
CA GLY A 11 0.83 -6.06 22.22
C GLY A 11 0.56 -5.37 20.87
N THR A 12 1.41 -4.45 20.42
CA THR A 12 1.30 -3.85 19.08
C THR A 12 2.34 -4.40 18.12
N VAL A 13 1.91 -4.75 16.91
CA VAL A 13 2.79 -5.28 15.86
C VAL A 13 2.78 -4.31 14.68
N GLN A 14 3.98 -3.91 14.26
CA GLN A 14 4.17 -3.10 13.05
C GLN A 14 4.72 -4.00 11.94
N CYS A 15 4.00 -4.05 10.82
CA CYS A 15 4.45 -4.73 9.61
C CYS A 15 4.58 -3.72 8.48
N PHE A 16 5.48 -3.97 7.52
CA PHE A 16 5.55 -3.19 6.29
C PHE A 16 5.34 -4.11 5.08
N GLY A 17 4.68 -3.61 4.05
CA GLY A 17 4.55 -4.24 2.76
C GLY A 17 5.04 -3.28 1.69
N ARG A 18 5.87 -3.74 0.75
CA ARG A 18 6.32 -2.90 -0.36
C ARG A 18 5.92 -3.51 -1.69
N LYS A 19 5.46 -2.66 -2.58
CA LYS A 19 5.37 -2.93 -4.03
C LYS A 19 6.21 -1.80 -4.65
N LYS A 20 6.91 -1.95 -5.79
CA LYS A 20 7.79 -0.89 -6.41
C LYS A 20 8.14 0.40 -5.56
N THR A 21 7.54 1.61 -5.69
CA THR A 21 7.66 2.75 -4.71
C THR A 21 6.77 2.68 -3.47
N ALA A 22 5.74 1.85 -3.47
CA ALA A 22 4.73 1.79 -2.46
C ALA A 22 5.37 1.26 -1.22
N VAL A 23 5.26 2.03 -0.15
CA VAL A 23 5.42 1.50 1.17
C VAL A 23 4.04 1.53 1.81
N ALA A 24 3.58 0.35 2.21
CA ALA A 24 2.48 0.18 3.11
C ALA A 24 3.03 -0.12 4.50
N VAL A 25 2.58 0.59 5.52
CA VAL A 25 2.90 0.31 6.93
C VAL A 25 1.58 -0.03 7.62
N ALA A 26 1.49 -1.26 8.12
CA ALA A 26 0.35 -1.73 8.88
C ALA A 26 0.69 -1.70 10.38
N TYR A 27 -0.15 -1.04 11.16
CA TYR A 27 -0.13 -1.16 12.62
C TYR A 27 -1.30 -2.04 13.04
N CYS A 28 -0.97 -3.13 13.73
CA CYS A 28 -1.93 -4.04 14.35
C CYS A 28 -1.95 -3.78 15.85
N LYS A 29 -3.14 -3.45 16.37
CA LYS A 29 -3.40 -3.28 17.80
C LYS A 29 -4.54 -4.21 18.21
N PRO A 30 -4.55 -4.76 19.44
CA PRO A 30 -5.72 -5.46 19.95
C PRO A 30 -6.87 -4.45 20.07
N GLY A 31 -8.06 -4.81 19.58
CA GLY A 31 -9.18 -3.88 19.40
C GLY A 31 -10.47 -4.52 18.92
N ARG A 32 -11.33 -3.75 18.27
CA ARG A 32 -12.71 -4.14 17.89
C ARG A 32 -12.87 -4.57 16.43
N GLY A 33 -11.76 -4.69 15.71
CA GLY A 33 -11.74 -5.19 14.33
C GLY A 33 -11.91 -4.10 13.28
N LEU A 34 -11.53 -2.87 13.62
CA LEU A 34 -11.64 -1.73 12.74
C LEU A 34 -10.45 -1.69 11.76
N ILE A 35 -10.73 -1.86 10.47
CA ILE A 35 -9.71 -1.82 9.41
C ILE A 35 -9.81 -0.49 8.65
N LYS A 36 -8.74 0.30 8.76
CA LYS A 36 -8.60 1.61 8.10
C LYS A 36 -7.42 1.60 7.16
N VAL A 37 -7.56 2.29 6.03
CA VAL A 37 -6.48 2.61 5.09
C VAL A 37 -6.36 4.13 4.98
N ASN A 38 -5.19 4.69 5.31
CA ASN A 38 -4.93 6.13 5.33
C ASN A 38 -5.98 6.94 6.13
N GLY A 39 -6.53 6.36 7.20
CA GLY A 39 -7.57 6.97 8.04
C GLY A 39 -9.02 6.74 7.57
N ALA A 40 -9.23 6.33 6.32
CA ALA A 40 -10.54 5.96 5.78
C ALA A 40 -10.85 4.47 6.02
N PRO A 41 -12.12 4.05 6.16
CA PRO A 41 -12.45 2.63 6.21
C PRO A 41 -12.13 1.93 4.89
N ILE A 42 -11.77 0.65 4.95
CA ILE A 42 -11.32 -0.14 3.79
C ILE A 42 -12.35 -0.22 2.64
N GLU A 43 -13.64 -0.07 2.95
CA GLU A 43 -14.74 0.00 1.97
C GLU A 43 -14.66 1.24 1.07
N LEU A 44 -14.16 2.35 1.61
CA LEU A 44 -14.13 3.64 0.91
C LEU A 44 -12.82 3.88 0.14
N ILE A 45 -12.00 2.85 -0.06
CA ILE A 45 -10.78 2.98 -0.88
C ILE A 45 -11.18 3.31 -2.32
N ARG A 46 -10.62 4.41 -2.82
CA ARG A 46 -10.58 4.72 -4.25
C ARG A 46 -9.25 4.25 -4.84
N PRO A 47 -9.23 3.83 -6.11
CA PRO A 47 -10.34 3.53 -7.03
C PRO A 47 -11.11 2.24 -6.68
N GLU A 48 -12.39 2.18 -7.06
CA GLU A 48 -13.30 1.08 -6.70
C GLU A 48 -12.82 -0.30 -7.14
N MET A 49 -12.12 -0.38 -8.28
CA MET A 49 -11.54 -1.63 -8.77
C MET A 49 -10.52 -2.26 -7.80
N LEU A 50 -9.86 -1.45 -6.96
CA LEU A 50 -8.91 -1.97 -5.99
C LEU A 50 -9.57 -2.49 -4.71
N ARG A 51 -10.88 -2.27 -4.50
CA ARG A 51 -11.61 -2.76 -3.33
C ARG A 51 -11.48 -4.27 -3.18
N LEU A 52 -11.71 -5.02 -4.26
CA LEU A 52 -11.61 -6.49 -4.24
C LEU A 52 -10.23 -6.97 -3.77
N LYS A 53 -9.17 -6.30 -4.24
CA LYS A 53 -7.79 -6.60 -3.84
C LYS A 53 -7.50 -6.23 -2.39
N ALA A 54 -8.13 -5.18 -1.87
CA ALA A 54 -8.00 -4.80 -0.46
C ALA A 54 -8.75 -5.78 0.47
N PHE A 55 -9.87 -6.34 0.02
CA PHE A 55 -10.68 -7.30 0.79
C PHE A 55 -10.19 -8.75 0.71
N GLU A 56 -9.39 -9.11 -0.28
CA GLU A 56 -8.79 -10.44 -0.46
C GLU A 56 -8.25 -11.07 0.85
N PRO A 57 -7.41 -10.41 1.66
CA PRO A 57 -6.91 -10.99 2.91
C PRO A 57 -8.03 -11.23 3.95
N ILE A 58 -9.08 -10.42 3.94
CA ILE A 58 -10.21 -10.54 4.85
C ILE A 58 -11.09 -11.74 4.47
N LEU A 59 -11.34 -11.89 3.17
CA LEU A 59 -12.12 -13.00 2.62
C LEU A 59 -11.40 -14.34 2.81
N LEU A 60 -10.08 -14.38 2.61
CA LEU A 60 -9.30 -15.61 2.72
C LEU A 60 -9.13 -16.11 4.15
N ALA A 61 -8.75 -15.23 5.09
CA ALA A 61 -8.51 -15.63 6.48
C ALA A 61 -9.79 -15.69 7.34
N GLY A 62 -10.90 -15.16 6.82
CA GLY A 62 -12.20 -15.13 7.48
C GLY A 62 -12.36 -13.96 8.44
N ARG A 63 -13.58 -13.40 8.51
CA ARG A 63 -13.93 -12.25 9.36
C ARG A 63 -13.64 -12.48 10.84
N SER A 64 -13.73 -13.72 11.32
CA SER A 64 -13.56 -14.09 12.73
C SER A 64 -12.20 -13.68 13.29
N ARG A 65 -11.12 -13.86 12.52
CA ARG A 65 -9.74 -13.57 12.96
C ARG A 65 -9.41 -12.09 13.04
N PHE A 66 -10.23 -11.23 12.43
CA PHE A 66 -10.00 -9.78 12.41
C PHE A 66 -10.91 -9.03 13.38
N LYS A 67 -11.83 -9.68 14.08
CA LYS A 67 -12.74 -9.03 15.04
C LYS A 67 -12.01 -8.42 16.24
N ASP A 68 -10.88 -8.99 16.62
CA ASP A 68 -10.15 -8.59 17.83
C ASP A 68 -8.94 -7.67 17.53
N ILE A 69 -8.74 -7.28 16.26
CA ILE A 69 -7.54 -6.55 15.82
C ILE A 69 -7.93 -5.31 15.04
N ASP A 70 -7.63 -4.15 15.61
CA ASP A 70 -7.69 -2.88 14.89
C ASP A 70 -6.45 -2.75 14.00
N ARG A 71 -6.67 -2.44 12.72
CA ARG A 71 -5.61 -2.31 11.71
C ARG A 71 -5.67 -0.97 11.03
N THR A 72 -4.60 -0.21 11.16
CA THR A 72 -4.39 0.99 10.33
C THR A 72 -3.29 0.69 9.32
N LEU A 73 -3.67 0.64 8.05
CA LEU A 73 -2.78 0.51 6.91
C LEU A 73 -2.50 1.91 6.37
N LEU A 74 -1.27 2.38 6.51
CA LEU A 74 -0.78 3.47 5.67
C LEU A 74 -0.32 2.83 4.37
N VAL A 75 -0.75 3.30 3.21
CA VAL A 75 -0.39 2.71 1.90
C VAL A 75 0.01 3.81 0.93
N ALA A 76 1.20 3.70 0.33
CA ALA A 76 1.60 4.40 -0.89
C ALA A 76 1.49 3.45 -2.11
N ASP A 77 1.41 3.94 -3.37
CA ASP A 77 1.39 3.15 -4.63
C ASP A 77 2.80 3.04 -5.23
N PRO A 78 3.12 1.91 -5.88
CA PRO A 78 4.47 1.63 -6.30
C PRO A 78 4.93 2.00 -7.68
N ARG A 79 4.08 2.44 -8.58
CA ARG A 79 4.51 2.62 -9.97
C ARG A 79 5.67 3.62 -10.07
N ARG A 80 6.86 3.13 -10.47
CA ARG A 80 7.98 3.99 -10.90
C ARG A 80 7.98 4.08 -12.42
N CYS A 81 8.07 5.31 -12.90
CA CYS A 81 8.28 5.59 -14.31
C CYS A 81 9.69 5.16 -14.70
N GLU A 82 9.80 4.50 -15.85
CA GLU A 82 11.09 4.20 -16.43
C GLU A 82 11.76 5.51 -16.91
N PRO A 83 13.08 5.69 -16.67
CA PRO A 83 13.79 6.87 -17.15
C PRO A 83 13.76 6.97 -18.68
N LYS A 84 13.71 8.20 -19.22
CA LYS A 84 13.80 8.46 -20.66
C LYS A 84 15.18 8.05 -21.18
N LYS A 85 15.22 7.35 -22.32
CA LYS A 85 16.46 6.99 -23.02
C LYS A 85 16.69 7.95 -24.21
N PHE A 86 17.93 8.30 -24.49
CA PHE A 86 18.28 9.12 -25.67
C PHE A 86 17.88 8.42 -26.98
N GLY A 87 17.57 9.16 -28.04
CA GLY A 87 17.16 8.57 -29.33
C GLY A 87 15.67 8.24 -29.44
N GLY A 88 14.83 8.88 -28.64
CA GLY A 88 13.38 8.78 -28.76
C GLY A 88 12.60 9.66 -27.78
N ARG A 89 11.28 9.67 -27.92
CA ARG A 89 10.39 10.55 -27.14
C ARG A 89 10.10 10.03 -25.72
N GLY A 90 10.31 8.75 -25.44
CA GLY A 90 9.95 8.15 -24.14
C GLY A 90 10.95 7.11 -23.64
N ALA A 91 10.60 6.42 -22.54
CA ALA A 91 11.44 5.36 -21.97
C ALA A 91 11.72 4.21 -22.96
N ARG A 92 10.77 3.96 -23.88
CA ARG A 92 10.86 2.88 -24.88
C ARG A 92 10.70 3.34 -26.32
N ALA A 93 9.89 4.37 -26.58
CA ALA A 93 9.68 4.87 -27.93
C ALA A 93 10.98 5.43 -28.52
N ARG A 94 11.31 5.07 -29.77
CA ARG A 94 12.48 5.55 -30.54
C ARG A 94 12.05 6.50 -31.65
N PHE A 95 12.94 7.37 -32.10
CA PHE A 95 12.69 8.16 -33.31
C PHE A 95 12.65 7.23 -34.54
N GLN A 96 11.76 7.55 -35.48
CA GLN A 96 11.58 6.77 -36.70
C GLN A 96 12.86 6.81 -37.53
N LYS A 97 13.34 5.64 -37.96
CA LYS A 97 14.49 5.54 -38.88
C LYS A 97 14.00 5.62 -40.32
N SER A 98 14.69 6.39 -41.16
CA SER A 98 14.52 6.38 -42.60
C SER A 98 15.60 5.51 -43.24
N TYR A 99 15.20 4.55 -44.05
CA TYR A 99 16.10 3.76 -44.89
C TYR A 99 16.08 4.31 -46.31
N ARG A 100 17.20 4.13 -47.02
CA ARG A 100 17.31 4.39 -48.45
C ARG A 100 17.04 3.10 -49.22
#